data_AF-A0A3C2CGM6-F1
#
_entry.id   AF-A0A3C2CGM6-F1
#
_cell.length_a   1.000
_cell.length_b   1.000
_cell.length_c   1.000
_cell.angle_alpha   90.00
_cell.angle_beta   90.00
_cell.angle_gamma   90.00
#
_symmetry.space_group_name_H-M   'P 1'
#
loop_
_entity.id
_entity.type
_entity.pdbx_description
1 polymer ?
#
loop_
_entity_poly.entity_id
_entity_poly.type
_entity_poly.pdbx_seq_one_letter_code
_entity_poly.pdbx_strand_id
1 'polypeptide(L)'
;MEKEIDIKSLLEKLDEHEVRIQAIEGLLIEKKNATMKKGELNNVNYSGPKGGILLLIKKEYFESMRTAEDVKNELDKDGYHYQKRVIQTALNRLSNIKGPLVKFEENGKKVYAKRK
;
A
#
# COMPACT_ATOMS: atom_id res chain seq x y z
N MET A 1 37.82 39.69 11.53
CA MET A 1 37.04 40.06 10.33
C MET A 1 35.80 39.18 10.35
N GLU A 2 34.75 39.65 11.02
CA GLU A 2 33.50 38.91 11.17
C GLU A 2 32.79 38.93 9.82
N LYS A 3 32.44 37.75 9.30
CA LYS A 3 31.63 37.65 8.08
C LYS A 3 30.23 38.09 8.46
N GLU A 4 29.80 39.24 7.95
CA GLU A 4 28.42 39.67 8.04
C GLU A 4 27.57 38.65 7.24
N ILE A 5 26.76 37.89 7.97
CA ILE A 5 25.93 36.85 7.39
C ILE A 5 24.70 37.53 6.81
N ASP A 6 24.58 37.51 5.47
CA ASP A 6 23.37 37.97 4.79
C ASP A 6 22.22 37.00 5.07
N ILE A 7 21.37 37.39 6.02
CA ILE A 7 20.20 36.62 6.47
C ILE A 7 19.26 36.33 5.28
N LYS A 8 19.15 37.24 4.31
CA LYS A 8 18.27 37.06 3.16
C LYS A 8 18.78 35.94 2.25
N SER A 9 20.08 35.91 1.98
CA SER A 9 20.71 34.83 1.21
C SER A 9 20.60 33.47 1.90
N LEU A 10 20.57 33.43 3.23
CA LEU A 10 20.35 32.18 3.98
C LEU A 10 18.92 31.65 3.85
N LEU A 11 17.93 32.54 3.85
CA LEU A 11 16.52 32.16 3.69
C LEU A 11 16.24 31.60 2.30
N GLU A 12 16.77 32.24 1.25
CA GLU A 12 16.63 31.75 -0.13
C GLU A 12 17.24 30.35 -0.32
N LYS A 13 18.39 30.09 0.32
CA LYS A 13 19.01 28.75 0.30
C LYS A 13 18.19 27.71 1.06
N LEU A 14 17.51 28.11 2.13
CA LEU A 14 16.67 27.20 2.91
C LEU A 14 15.48 26.72 2.08
N ASP A 15 14.80 27.65 1.39
CA ASP A 15 13.67 27.34 0.50
C ASP A 15 14.10 26.41 -0.65
N GLU A 16 15.26 26.66 -1.25
CA GLU A 16 15.82 25.80 -2.31
C GLU A 16 16.10 24.37 -1.79
N HIS A 17 16.62 24.26 -0.56
CA HIS A 17 16.87 22.97 0.07
C HIS A 17 15.58 22.23 0.41
N GLU A 18 14.52 22.90 0.86
CA GLU A 18 13.22 22.27 1.13
C GLU A 18 12.61 21.68 -0.14
N VAL A 19 12.60 22.44 -1.24
CA VAL A 19 12.10 21.95 -2.53
C VAL A 19 12.87 20.72 -3.00
N ARG A 20 14.20 20.74 -2.85
CA ARG A 20 15.05 19.61 -3.24
C ARG A 20 14.82 18.38 -2.36
N ILE A 21 14.60 18.56 -1.05
CA ILE A 21 14.25 17.47 -0.13
C ILE A 21 12.91 16.87 -0.53
N GLN A 22 11.87 17.67 -0.77
CA GLN A 22 10.56 17.17 -1.20
C GLN A 22 10.62 16.36 -2.50
N ALA A 23 11.41 16.82 -3.48
CA ALA A 23 11.61 16.08 -4.73
C ALA A 23 12.32 14.74 -4.50
N ILE A 24 13.35 14.71 -3.65
CA ILE A 24 14.08 13.48 -3.30
C ILE A 24 13.18 12.52 -2.52
N GLU A 25 12.38 13.03 -1.58
CA GLU A 25 11.42 12.23 -0.83
C GLU A 25 10.36 11.61 -1.73
N GLY A 26 9.81 12.38 -2.69
CA GLY A 26 8.91 11.86 -3.71
C GLY A 26 9.52 10.69 -4.51
N LEU A 27 10.75 10.87 -4.99
CA LEU A 27 11.46 9.82 -5.73
C LEU A 27 11.82 8.61 -4.86
N LEU A 28 12.15 8.80 -3.58
CA LEU A 28 12.43 7.71 -2.65
C LEU A 28 11.17 6.92 -2.31
N ILE A 29 10.01 7.58 -2.19
CA ILE A 29 8.72 6.91 -2.00
C ILE A 29 8.37 6.07 -3.24
N GLU A 30 8.52 6.64 -4.43
CA GLU A 30 8.32 5.91 -5.69
C GLU A 30 9.30 4.73 -5.83
N LYS A 31 10.56 4.93 -5.46
CA LYS A 31 11.59 3.88 -5.49
C LYS A 31 11.33 2.80 -4.44
N LYS A 32 10.89 3.13 -3.22
CA LYS A 32 10.49 2.16 -2.18
C LYS A 32 9.30 1.31 -2.63
N ASN A 33 8.36 1.92 -3.34
CA ASN A 33 7.25 1.21 -3.98
C ASN A 33 7.73 0.31 -5.15
N ALA A 34 8.84 0.68 -5.82
CA ALA A 34 9.45 -0.12 -6.87
C ALA A 34 10.38 -1.25 -6.35
N THR A 35 11.11 -1.06 -5.25
CA THR A 35 12.06 -2.05 -4.71
C THR A 35 11.43 -3.14 -3.86
N MET A 36 10.23 -2.94 -3.30
CA MET A 36 9.45 -4.02 -2.70
C MET A 36 9.00 -5.10 -3.72
N LYS A 37 9.27 -4.92 -5.02
CA LYS A 37 8.87 -5.85 -6.10
C LYS A 37 9.86 -6.96 -6.45
N LYS A 38 11.03 -7.14 -5.82
CA LYS A 38 11.99 -8.16 -6.33
C LYS A 38 12.71 -9.11 -5.35
N GLY A 39 12.69 -8.88 -4.04
CA GLY A 39 13.59 -9.62 -3.12
C GLY A 39 13.01 -10.77 -2.28
N GLU A 40 11.71 -10.76 -1.96
CA GLU A 40 11.14 -11.68 -0.94
C GLU A 40 9.96 -12.53 -1.46
N LEU A 41 10.01 -12.90 -2.74
CA LEU A 41 8.97 -13.67 -3.44
C LEU A 41 9.30 -15.18 -3.53
N ASN A 42 10.11 -15.70 -2.62
CA ASN A 42 10.49 -17.11 -2.67
C ASN A 42 9.34 -17.98 -2.10
N ASN A 43 8.57 -18.58 -3.04
CA ASN A 43 7.56 -19.64 -2.93
C ASN A 43 6.07 -19.32 -2.85
N VAL A 44 5.63 -18.05 -2.78
CA VAL A 44 4.19 -17.75 -2.89
C VAL A 44 3.87 -17.20 -4.28
N ASN A 45 3.16 -18.00 -5.08
CA ASN A 45 2.66 -17.56 -6.37
C ASN A 45 1.51 -16.55 -6.14
N TYR A 46 1.80 -15.26 -6.29
CA TYR A 46 0.83 -14.17 -6.17
C TYR A 46 0.06 -13.90 -7.48
N SER A 47 -0.11 -14.91 -8.33
CA SER A 47 -0.94 -14.79 -9.53
C SER A 47 -2.44 -14.88 -9.22
N GLY A 48 -3.22 -14.23 -10.08
CA GLY A 48 -4.68 -14.23 -9.99
C GLY A 48 -5.25 -13.39 -8.84
N PRO A 49 -6.59 -13.39 -8.68
CA PRO A 49 -7.27 -12.61 -7.64
C PRO A 49 -6.88 -13.02 -6.22
N LYS A 50 -6.72 -14.33 -5.98
CA LYS A 50 -6.27 -14.86 -4.69
C LYS A 50 -4.84 -14.41 -4.39
N GLY A 51 -3.96 -14.51 -5.38
CA GLY A 51 -2.58 -14.07 -5.28
C GLY A 51 -2.47 -12.58 -4.96
N GLY A 52 -3.17 -11.73 -5.70
CA GLY A 52 -3.22 -10.29 -5.40
C GLY A 52 -3.65 -10.00 -3.95
N ILE A 53 -4.69 -10.67 -3.45
CA ILE A 53 -5.13 -10.46 -2.06
C ILE A 53 -4.08 -10.97 -1.05
N LEU A 54 -3.43 -12.11 -1.31
CA LEU A 54 -2.33 -12.60 -0.46
C LEU A 54 -1.15 -11.63 -0.43
N LEU A 55 -0.87 -10.94 -1.54
CA LEU A 55 0.15 -9.88 -1.60
C LEU A 55 -0.26 -8.72 -0.69
N LEU A 56 -1.51 -8.28 -0.74
CA LEU A 56 -2.03 -7.23 0.14
C LEU A 56 -1.99 -7.62 1.62
N ILE A 57 -2.22 -8.89 1.95
CA ILE A 57 -2.05 -9.41 3.32
C ILE A 57 -0.59 -9.32 3.76
N LYS A 58 0.36 -9.70 2.89
CA LYS A 58 1.80 -9.57 3.16
C LYS A 58 2.21 -8.09 3.35
N LYS A 59 1.58 -7.17 2.61
CA LYS A 59 1.77 -5.72 2.75
C LYS A 59 1.00 -5.10 3.92
N GLU A 60 0.42 -5.90 4.82
CA GLU A 60 -0.29 -5.43 6.02
C GLU A 60 -1.51 -4.53 5.72
N TYR A 61 -2.07 -4.60 4.51
CA TYR A 61 -3.22 -3.77 4.11
C TYR A 61 -4.50 -4.05 4.92
N PHE A 62 -4.59 -5.27 5.46
CA PHE A 62 -5.72 -5.79 6.23
C PHE A 62 -5.57 -5.65 7.75
N GLU A 63 -4.63 -4.84 8.25
CA GLU A 63 -4.55 -4.50 9.69
C GLU A 63 -5.76 -3.67 10.17
N SER A 64 -6.50 -3.06 9.24
CA SER A 64 -7.81 -2.45 9.47
C SER A 64 -8.89 -3.08 8.59
N MET A 65 -10.16 -2.86 8.91
CA MET A 65 -11.28 -3.38 8.12
C MET A 65 -11.31 -2.77 6.71
N ARG A 66 -11.44 -3.62 5.70
CA ARG A 66 -11.49 -3.25 4.28
C ARG A 66 -12.71 -3.84 3.59
N THR A 67 -13.38 -3.04 2.78
CA THR A 67 -14.44 -3.52 1.89
C THR A 67 -13.83 -4.15 0.63
N ALA A 68 -14.63 -4.91 -0.12
CA ALA A 68 -14.19 -5.38 -1.44
C ALA A 68 -13.94 -4.25 -2.46
N GLU A 69 -14.51 -3.06 -2.24
CA GLU A 69 -14.21 -1.88 -3.07
C GLU A 69 -12.80 -1.37 -2.76
N ASP A 70 -12.45 -1.23 -1.48
CA ASP A 70 -11.13 -0.76 -1.05
C ASP A 70 -10.03 -1.73 -1.53
N VAL A 71 -10.30 -3.03 -1.45
CA VAL A 71 -9.37 -4.06 -1.94
C VAL A 71 -9.22 -3.98 -3.46
N LYS A 72 -10.30 -3.74 -4.20
CA LYS A 72 -10.22 -3.55 -5.67
C LYS A 72 -9.34 -2.37 -6.02
N ASN A 73 -9.60 -1.22 -5.40
CA ASN A 73 -8.84 0.01 -5.68
C ASN A 73 -7.36 -0.16 -5.36
N GLU A 74 -7.03 -0.90 -4.28
CA GLU A 74 -5.64 -1.18 -3.94
C GLU A 74 -4.98 -2.18 -4.90
N LEU A 75 -5.70 -3.24 -5.30
CA LEU A 75 -5.22 -4.19 -6.31
C LEU A 75 -4.98 -3.54 -7.68
N ASP A 76 -5.84 -2.60 -8.07
CA ASP A 76 -5.69 -1.85 -9.33
C ASP A 76 -4.38 -1.04 -9.35
N LYS A 77 -3.94 -0.47 -8.21
CA LYS A 77 -2.64 0.23 -8.10
C LYS A 77 -1.45 -0.70 -8.31
N ASP A 78 -1.60 -1.98 -7.95
CA ASP A 78 -0.58 -3.01 -8.13
C ASP A 78 -0.66 -3.70 -9.52
N GLY A 79 -1.58 -3.28 -10.39
CA GLY A 79 -1.78 -3.83 -11.74
C GLY A 79 -2.69 -5.07 -11.79
N TYR A 80 -3.40 -5.37 -10.70
CA TYR A 80 -4.35 -6.48 -10.63
C TYR A 80 -5.77 -6.00 -10.96
N HIS A 81 -6.09 -5.98 -12.25
CA HIS A 81 -7.40 -5.51 -12.73
C HIS A 81 -8.44 -6.62 -12.73
N TYR A 82 -9.25 -6.67 -11.68
CA TYR A 82 -10.35 -7.64 -11.57
C TYR A 82 -11.68 -6.96 -11.24
N GLN A 83 -12.76 -7.57 -11.70
CA GLN A 83 -14.11 -7.16 -11.29
C GLN A 83 -14.31 -7.38 -9.79
N LYS A 84 -15.03 -6.46 -9.14
CA LYS A 84 -15.36 -6.53 -7.70
C LYS A 84 -15.94 -7.89 -7.28
N ARG A 85 -16.78 -8.52 -8.11
CA ARG A 85 -17.38 -9.84 -7.83
C ARG A 85 -16.33 -10.96 -7.70
N VAL A 86 -15.28 -10.90 -8.53
CA VAL A 86 -14.16 -11.86 -8.52
C VAL A 86 -13.35 -11.68 -7.24
N ILE A 87 -13.04 -10.43 -6.89
CA ILE A 87 -12.33 -10.06 -5.66
C ILE A 87 -13.15 -10.50 -4.43
N GLN A 88 -14.45 -10.20 -4.41
CA GLN A 88 -15.36 -10.62 -3.34
C GLN A 88 -15.34 -12.14 -3.14
N THR A 89 -15.35 -12.91 -4.24
CA THR A 89 -15.29 -14.37 -4.18
C THR A 89 -13.97 -14.86 -3.59
N ALA A 90 -12.85 -14.25 -3.98
CA ALA A 90 -11.55 -14.58 -3.44
C ALA A 90 -11.42 -14.19 -1.95
N LEU A 91 -11.92 -13.02 -1.55
CA LEU A 91 -11.99 -12.58 -0.14
C LEU A 91 -12.82 -13.56 0.70
N ASN A 92 -14.00 -13.96 0.23
CA ASN A 92 -14.83 -14.96 0.90
C ASN A 92 -14.11 -16.29 1.10
N ARG A 93 -13.36 -16.77 0.09
CA ARG A 93 -12.57 -18.00 0.17
C ARG A 93 -11.42 -17.89 1.18
N LEU A 94 -10.76 -16.73 1.24
CA LEU A 94 -9.68 -16.44 2.19
C LEU A 94 -10.19 -16.14 3.61
N SER A 95 -11.49 -15.90 3.77
CA SER A 95 -12.15 -15.63 5.06
C SER A 95 -12.86 -16.85 5.65
N ASN A 96 -12.47 -18.06 5.21
CA ASN A 96 -12.95 -19.29 5.82
C ASN A 96 -12.33 -19.50 7.22
N ILE A 97 -12.80 -20.51 7.95
CA ILE A 97 -12.41 -20.76 9.35
C ILE A 97 -10.88 -20.92 9.52
N LYS A 98 -10.20 -21.51 8.53
CA LYS A 98 -8.75 -21.74 8.51
C LYS A 98 -7.99 -20.69 7.69
N GLY A 99 -8.68 -19.63 7.27
CA GLY A 99 -8.19 -18.66 6.30
C GLY A 99 -7.49 -17.49 6.98
N PRO A 100 -6.61 -16.78 6.23
CA PRO A 100 -5.85 -15.67 6.78
C PRO A 100 -6.70 -14.43 7.07
N LEU A 101 -7.95 -14.38 6.59
CA LEU A 101 -8.87 -13.27 6.83
C LEU A 101 -10.02 -13.69 7.75
N VAL A 102 -10.61 -12.69 8.37
CA VAL A 102 -11.91 -12.74 9.05
C VAL A 102 -12.84 -11.79 8.32
N LYS A 103 -14.10 -12.20 8.17
CA LYS A 103 -15.16 -11.36 7.61
C LYS A 103 -16.05 -10.83 8.74
N PHE A 104 -16.45 -9.58 8.62
CA PHE A 104 -17.45 -8.94 9.48
C PHE A 104 -18.52 -8.27 8.62
N GLU A 105 -19.58 -7.82 9.28
CA GLU A 105 -20.60 -6.98 8.66
C GLU A 105 -20.63 -5.65 9.39
N GLU A 106 -20.44 -4.57 8.64
CA GLU A 106 -20.45 -3.21 9.13
C GLU A 106 -21.39 -2.40 8.24
N ASN A 107 -22.44 -1.82 8.83
CA ASN A 107 -23.46 -1.04 8.11
C ASN A 107 -24.08 -1.78 6.90
N GLY A 108 -24.35 -3.08 7.04
CA GLY A 108 -24.90 -3.94 5.97
C GLY A 108 -23.90 -4.25 4.84
N LYS A 109 -22.61 -3.96 5.02
CA LYS A 109 -21.54 -4.24 4.06
C LYS A 109 -20.57 -5.25 4.65
N LYS A 110 -20.11 -6.18 3.81
CA LYS A 110 -19.06 -7.13 4.16
C LYS A 110 -17.71 -6.41 4.20
N VAL A 111 -17.04 -6.50 5.34
CA VAL A 111 -15.68 -6.01 5.55
C VAL A 111 -14.77 -7.14 5.96
N TYR A 112 -13.48 -6.98 5.69
CA TYR A 112 -12.46 -8.01 5.84
C TYR A 112 -11.26 -7.45 6.59
N ALA A 113 -10.71 -8.24 7.52
CA ALA A 113 -9.49 -7.92 8.24
C ALA A 113 -8.62 -9.17 8.41
N LYS A 114 -7.34 -8.98 8.70
CA LYS A 114 -6.40 -10.06 8.96
C LYS A 114 -6.79 -10.80 10.24
N ARG A 115 -6.71 -12.14 10.20
CA ARG A 115 -6.91 -12.98 11.38
C ARG A 115 -5.67 -12.87 12.27
N LYS A 116 -5.89 -12.56 13.56
CA LYS A 116 -4.86 -12.60 14.60
C LYS A 116 -4.61 -14.02 15.09
#